data_AF-A0A1B6JI76-F1
#
_entry.id   AF-A0A1B6JI76-F1
#
_cell.length_a   1.000
_cell.length_b   1.000
_cell.length_c   1.000
_cell.angle_alpha   90.00
_cell.angle_beta   90.00
_cell.angle_gamma   90.00
#
_symmetry.space_group_name_H-M   'P 1'
#
loop_
_entity.id
_entity.type
_entity.pdbx_description
1 polymer ?
#
loop_
_entity_poly.entity_id
_entity_poly.type
_entity_poly.pdbx_seq_one_letter_code
_entity_poly.pdbx_strand_id
1 'polypeptide(L)'
;AYASISQPPGLQYYGVRSHGSVPHHVFPIAATMQPATLTPTQIVLTQAPSTQCVTQAVSQLSLPRPQPQQQVHRQTQQYSQTQLRYLLAAYRVGMLALDTLSRRVHDDRPQAKYARNPPYGEDVKWLLRVSKKLGTQYLHQLCVCAVNSIVSPFVLHDMAVEAAHYLSPENHYCNNPGLVMQHLRTTLTPLVHKCQQMYIQCMHQKLYHLTTADYEDFVNIVCSARAAFQITPEGNAQFKEWLQSIRRSKSCKKDLWTQINAALQANSK
;
A
#
# COMPACT_ATOMS: atom_id res chain seq x y z
N ALA A 1 -1.31 -34.27 65.92
CA ALA A 1 -2.56 -34.61 65.20
C ALA A 1 -2.68 -33.68 64.01
N TYR A 2 -2.57 -34.24 62.80
CA TYR A 2 -2.53 -33.51 61.54
C TYR A 2 -3.94 -33.09 61.10
N ALA A 3 -4.10 -31.84 60.65
CA ALA A 3 -5.35 -31.32 60.10
C ALA A 3 -5.43 -31.66 58.59
N SER A 4 -6.44 -32.47 58.25
CA SER A 4 -6.73 -32.93 56.89
C SER A 4 -7.53 -31.91 56.09
N ILE A 5 -7.16 -31.77 54.83
CA ILE A 5 -7.78 -30.92 53.79
C ILE A 5 -9.11 -31.54 53.33
N SER A 6 -10.19 -30.77 53.34
CA SER A 6 -11.50 -31.15 52.78
C SER A 6 -11.65 -30.70 51.32
N GLN A 7 -11.83 -31.66 50.40
CA GLN A 7 -12.41 -31.46 49.07
C GLN A 7 -13.95 -31.66 49.13
N PRO A 8 -14.74 -30.87 48.38
CA PRO A 8 -16.11 -31.23 48.03
C PRO A 8 -16.24 -31.71 46.56
N PRO A 9 -17.37 -32.33 46.16
CA PRO A 9 -17.40 -33.54 45.34
C PRO A 9 -17.73 -33.31 43.84
N GLY A 10 -17.35 -34.29 43.02
CA GLY A 10 -17.80 -34.45 41.63
C GLY A 10 -19.24 -34.96 41.52
N LEU A 11 -19.76 -34.96 40.27
CA LEU A 11 -21.04 -35.47 39.72
C LEU A 11 -21.57 -34.39 38.73
N GLN A 12 -22.09 -34.63 37.52
CA GLN A 12 -22.56 -35.82 36.82
C GLN A 12 -22.50 -35.57 35.30
N TYR A 13 -22.33 -36.66 34.56
CA TYR A 13 -22.54 -36.79 33.12
C TYR A 13 -24.01 -36.54 32.75
N TYR A 14 -24.29 -35.83 31.67
CA TYR A 14 -25.59 -35.94 30.97
C TYR A 14 -25.38 -36.05 29.47
N GLY A 15 -25.79 -37.20 28.93
CA GLY A 15 -25.89 -37.48 27.51
C GLY A 15 -27.33 -37.35 27.00
N VAL A 16 -27.42 -36.81 25.78
CA VAL A 16 -28.32 -37.11 24.65
C VAL A 16 -29.84 -37.12 24.86
N ARG A 17 -30.53 -36.26 24.07
CA ARG A 17 -31.75 -36.66 23.35
C ARG A 17 -31.86 -35.98 21.98
N SER A 18 -31.94 -36.82 20.95
CA SER A 18 -32.19 -36.51 19.54
C SER A 18 -33.65 -36.18 19.26
N HIS A 19 -33.91 -35.30 18.28
CA HIS A 19 -35.07 -35.36 17.38
C HIS A 19 -34.82 -34.46 16.14
N GLY A 20 -35.18 -34.96 14.94
CA GLY A 20 -35.55 -34.10 13.80
C GLY A 20 -34.70 -34.18 12.53
N SER A 21 -34.86 -35.28 11.80
CA SER A 21 -34.79 -35.45 10.33
C SER A 21 -34.73 -34.20 9.43
N VAL A 22 -33.69 -34.11 8.57
CA VAL A 22 -33.65 -33.28 7.36
C VAL A 22 -33.01 -34.11 6.21
N PRO A 23 -33.52 -34.07 4.96
CA PRO A 23 -33.17 -35.06 3.93
C PRO A 23 -31.82 -34.78 3.25
N HIS A 24 -31.11 -35.86 2.97
CA HIS A 24 -29.86 -35.91 2.20
C HIS A 24 -30.10 -35.61 0.72
N HIS A 25 -29.48 -34.56 0.19
CA HIS A 25 -29.22 -34.41 -1.24
C HIS A 25 -27.79 -34.88 -1.53
N VAL A 26 -27.70 -36.07 -2.13
CA VAL A 26 -26.48 -36.66 -2.68
C VAL A 26 -26.22 -36.02 -4.04
N PHE A 27 -25.12 -35.27 -4.16
CA PHE A 27 -24.58 -34.85 -5.45
C PHE A 27 -23.40 -35.75 -5.83
N PRO A 28 -23.37 -36.32 -7.05
CA PRO A 28 -22.21 -37.06 -7.54
C PRO A 28 -21.16 -36.07 -8.08
N ILE A 29 -19.95 -36.07 -7.50
CA ILE A 29 -18.78 -35.47 -8.15
C ILE A 29 -18.11 -36.58 -8.95
N ALA A 30 -18.39 -36.59 -10.25
CA ALA A 30 -17.68 -37.40 -11.22
C ALA A 30 -16.27 -36.81 -11.44
N ALA A 31 -15.28 -37.68 -11.35
CA ALA A 31 -13.90 -37.40 -11.76
C ALA A 31 -13.82 -37.23 -13.28
N THR A 32 -13.06 -36.22 -13.73
CA THR A 32 -12.44 -36.25 -15.06
C THR A 32 -11.10 -35.53 -14.99
N MET A 33 -10.05 -36.34 -14.85
CA MET A 33 -8.67 -35.96 -15.12
C MET A 33 -8.51 -35.88 -16.64
N GLN A 34 -8.10 -34.73 -17.17
CA GLN A 34 -7.53 -34.64 -18.52
C GLN A 34 -6.27 -33.75 -18.47
N PRO A 35 -5.11 -34.28 -18.90
CA PRO A 35 -3.90 -33.49 -19.07
C PRO A 35 -3.88 -32.81 -20.46
N ALA A 36 -3.68 -31.49 -20.50
CA ALA A 36 -3.46 -30.77 -21.75
C ALA A 36 -2.00 -30.94 -22.18
N THR A 37 -1.82 -31.66 -23.28
CA THR A 37 -0.57 -31.90 -24.01
C THR A 37 -0.08 -30.64 -24.73
N LEU A 38 1.23 -30.39 -24.60
CA LEU A 38 2.00 -29.41 -25.37
C LEU A 38 2.14 -29.85 -26.83
N THR A 39 1.84 -28.97 -27.79
CA THR A 39 2.28 -29.09 -29.19
C THR A 39 2.91 -27.77 -29.68
N PRO A 40 4.06 -27.83 -30.38
CA PRO A 40 4.72 -26.65 -30.93
C PRO A 40 4.25 -26.38 -32.35
N THR A 41 3.78 -25.16 -32.64
CA THR A 41 3.43 -24.77 -34.01
C THR A 41 4.66 -24.22 -34.72
N GLN A 42 5.03 -24.92 -35.79
CA GLN A 42 6.10 -24.63 -36.74
C GLN A 42 5.84 -23.37 -37.58
N ILE A 43 6.96 -22.79 -38.02
CA ILE A 43 7.11 -21.67 -38.95
C ILE A 43 6.70 -22.12 -40.36
N VAL A 44 5.94 -21.29 -41.09
CA VAL A 44 5.81 -21.40 -42.55
C VAL A 44 5.99 -20.03 -43.19
N LEU A 45 6.98 -19.96 -44.10
CA LEU A 45 7.25 -18.87 -45.02
C LEU A 45 6.16 -18.81 -46.12
N THR A 46 5.74 -17.61 -46.49
CA THR A 46 5.18 -17.32 -47.82
C THR A 46 5.64 -15.96 -48.33
N GLN A 47 6.02 -15.95 -49.61
CA GLN A 47 6.72 -14.89 -50.35
C GLN A 47 5.76 -13.91 -51.06
N ALA A 48 6.23 -12.65 -51.19
CA ALA A 48 6.10 -11.67 -52.30
C ALA A 48 4.67 -11.20 -52.78
N PRO A 49 4.51 -9.98 -53.36
CA PRO A 49 5.24 -9.51 -54.54
C PRO A 49 5.81 -8.06 -54.51
N SER A 50 6.73 -7.87 -55.46
CA SER A 50 7.54 -6.72 -55.85
C SER A 50 6.77 -5.48 -56.33
N THR A 51 7.28 -4.30 -56.00
CA THR A 51 7.10 -3.06 -56.78
C THR A 51 8.45 -2.45 -57.12
N GLN A 52 8.64 -2.23 -58.42
CA GLN A 52 9.82 -1.64 -59.04
C GLN A 52 9.88 -0.14 -58.73
N CYS A 53 11.07 0.40 -58.46
CA CYS A 53 11.31 1.84 -58.57
C CYS A 53 12.64 2.09 -59.30
N VAL A 54 12.57 3.05 -60.22
CA VAL A 54 13.51 3.37 -61.28
C VAL A 54 14.73 4.12 -60.74
N THR A 55 15.90 3.77 -61.25
CA THR A 55 17.18 4.48 -61.10
C THR A 55 17.18 5.83 -61.81
N GLN A 56 17.54 6.91 -61.11
CA GLN A 56 18.22 8.08 -61.68
C GLN A 56 19.21 8.67 -60.67
N ALA A 57 20.28 9.25 -61.20
CA ALA A 57 21.55 9.51 -60.53
C ALA A 57 21.91 11.01 -60.44
N VAL A 58 22.86 11.29 -59.53
CA VAL A 58 23.81 12.42 -59.45
C VAL A 58 23.31 13.75 -58.85
N SER A 59 23.86 14.13 -57.69
CA SER A 59 24.78 15.29 -57.54
C SER A 59 25.30 15.43 -56.10
N GLN A 60 26.60 15.70 -55.98
CA GLN A 60 27.40 15.86 -54.76
C GLN A 60 27.14 17.20 -54.07
N LEU A 61 27.19 17.23 -52.72
CA LEU A 61 27.74 18.32 -51.90
C LEU A 61 27.89 17.87 -50.41
N SER A 62 29.15 17.88 -49.94
CA SER A 62 29.66 18.18 -48.58
C SER A 62 28.92 17.73 -47.29
N LEU A 63 29.59 16.82 -46.55
CA LEU A 63 29.72 16.61 -45.07
C LEU A 63 28.93 17.54 -44.10
N PRO A 64 28.40 17.03 -42.96
CA PRO A 64 29.26 16.51 -41.89
C PRO A 64 28.85 15.17 -41.23
N ARG A 65 29.92 14.43 -40.89
CA ARG A 65 30.08 13.35 -39.89
C ARG A 65 28.96 13.23 -38.85
N PRO A 66 28.27 12.07 -38.72
CA PRO A 66 27.50 11.78 -37.52
C PRO A 66 28.49 11.58 -36.37
N GLN A 67 28.48 12.51 -35.41
CA GLN A 67 29.08 12.29 -34.10
C GLN A 67 28.41 11.06 -33.48
N PRO A 68 29.14 10.11 -32.89
CA PRO A 68 28.52 9.11 -32.04
C PRO A 68 27.89 9.89 -30.87
N GLN A 69 26.56 9.97 -30.85
CA GLN A 69 25.83 10.34 -29.66
C GLN A 69 26.38 9.45 -28.54
N GLN A 70 27.06 10.06 -27.57
CA GLN A 70 27.34 9.44 -26.30
C GLN A 70 25.98 9.12 -25.69
N GLN A 71 25.47 7.92 -25.98
CA GLN A 71 24.54 7.24 -25.12
C GLN A 71 25.21 7.23 -23.76
N VAL A 72 24.80 8.14 -22.89
CA VAL A 72 24.97 8.01 -21.45
C VAL A 72 24.19 6.75 -21.09
N HIS A 73 24.85 5.60 -21.28
CA HIS A 73 24.34 4.30 -20.90
C HIS A 73 24.26 4.37 -19.38
N ARG A 74 23.04 4.63 -18.93
CA ARG A 74 22.60 4.60 -17.54
C ARG A 74 23.29 3.41 -16.89
N GLN A 75 24.03 3.66 -15.80
CA GLN A 75 24.52 2.60 -14.93
C GLN A 75 23.29 1.93 -14.30
N THR A 76 22.61 1.07 -15.06
CA THR A 76 21.73 0.06 -14.53
C THR A 76 22.60 -0.71 -13.55
N GLN A 77 22.35 -0.62 -12.25
CA GLN A 77 22.99 -1.51 -11.29
C GLN A 77 22.73 -2.94 -11.78
N GLN A 78 23.73 -3.52 -12.45
CA GLN A 78 23.63 -4.86 -13.00
C GLN A 78 23.76 -5.81 -11.82
N TYR A 79 22.64 -6.07 -11.16
CA TYR A 79 22.55 -7.11 -10.16
C TYR A 79 22.99 -8.42 -10.82
N SER A 80 23.87 -9.16 -10.14
CA SER A 80 24.19 -10.51 -10.59
C SER A 80 22.91 -11.36 -10.58
N GLN A 81 22.84 -12.39 -11.43
CA GLN A 81 21.70 -13.30 -11.49
C GLN A 81 21.34 -13.87 -10.10
N THR A 82 22.36 -14.13 -9.27
CA THR A 82 22.19 -14.60 -7.90
C THR A 82 21.62 -13.54 -6.96
N GLN A 83 22.08 -12.28 -7.04
CA GLN A 83 21.51 -11.18 -6.26
C GLN A 83 20.04 -10.93 -6.62
N LEU A 84 19.71 -10.98 -7.91
CA LEU A 84 18.33 -10.82 -8.37
C LEU A 84 17.42 -11.93 -7.83
N ARG A 85 17.89 -13.18 -7.81
CA ARG A 85 17.15 -14.30 -7.20
C ARG A 85 16.86 -14.06 -5.72
N TYR A 86 17.86 -13.64 -4.94
CA TYR A 86 17.65 -13.35 -3.52
C TYR A 86 16.71 -12.17 -3.30
N LEU A 87 16.79 -11.12 -4.12
CA LEU A 87 15.91 -9.97 -4.05
C LEU A 87 14.44 -10.34 -4.35
N LEU A 88 14.22 -11.19 -5.36
CA LEU A 88 12.90 -11.74 -5.67
C LEU A 88 12.37 -12.62 -4.55
N ALA A 89 13.20 -13.48 -3.98
CA ALA A 89 12.80 -14.33 -2.85
C ALA A 89 12.39 -13.48 -1.63
N ALA A 90 13.22 -12.49 -1.28
CA ALA A 90 12.95 -11.52 -0.22
C ALA A 90 11.62 -10.78 -0.42
N TYR A 91 11.38 -10.28 -1.64
CA TYR A 91 10.13 -9.62 -1.99
C TYR A 91 8.92 -10.54 -1.82
N ARG A 92 9.00 -11.78 -2.33
CA ARG A 92 7.90 -12.75 -2.23
C ARG A 92 7.54 -13.06 -0.78
N VAL A 93 8.54 -13.25 0.09
CA VAL A 93 8.32 -13.47 1.53
C VAL A 93 7.69 -12.23 2.16
N GLY A 94 8.17 -11.03 1.84
CA GLY A 94 7.59 -9.78 2.32
C GLY A 94 6.12 -9.60 1.90
N MET A 95 5.77 -9.96 0.67
CA MET A 95 4.38 -9.94 0.20
C MET A 95 3.48 -10.93 0.94
N LEU A 96 3.98 -12.13 1.26
CA LEU A 96 3.25 -13.11 2.09
C LEU A 96 3.09 -12.63 3.54
N ALA A 97 4.09 -11.93 4.07
CA ALA A 97 4.02 -11.31 5.38
C ALA A 97 2.95 -10.21 5.42
N LEU A 98 2.86 -9.37 4.38
CA LEU A 98 1.79 -8.38 4.25
C LEU A 98 0.40 -9.03 4.13
N ASP A 99 0.25 -10.08 3.33
CA ASP A 99 -1.01 -10.84 3.24
C ASP A 99 -1.42 -11.43 4.61
N THR A 100 -0.44 -11.88 5.39
CA THR A 100 -0.66 -12.34 6.77
C THR A 100 -1.03 -11.19 7.70
N LEU A 101 -0.39 -10.02 7.55
CA LEU A 101 -0.76 -8.81 8.28
C LEU A 101 -2.21 -8.42 7.99
N SER A 102 -2.64 -8.45 6.72
CA SER A 102 -4.02 -8.16 6.30
C SER A 102 -5.06 -9.02 6.97
N ARG A 103 -4.74 -10.27 7.32
CA ARG A 103 -5.65 -11.15 8.07
C ARG A 103 -5.73 -10.79 9.56
N ARG A 104 -4.67 -10.20 10.12
CA ARG A 104 -4.54 -9.89 11.55
C ARG A 104 -4.86 -8.45 11.92
N VAL A 105 -4.99 -7.53 10.94
CA VAL A 105 -5.24 -6.10 11.21
C VAL A 105 -6.50 -5.79 12.02
N HIS A 106 -7.42 -6.75 12.10
CA HIS A 106 -8.64 -6.62 12.89
C HIS A 106 -8.51 -7.17 14.33
N ASP A 107 -7.50 -7.98 14.64
CA ASP A 107 -7.30 -8.61 15.96
C ASP A 107 -6.51 -7.74 16.95
N ASP A 108 -5.79 -6.72 16.47
CA ASP A 108 -4.93 -5.90 17.32
C ASP A 108 -5.69 -4.91 18.22
N ARG A 109 -5.15 -4.67 19.43
CA ARG A 109 -5.66 -3.65 20.36
C ARG A 109 -5.77 -2.29 19.65
N PRO A 110 -6.90 -1.57 19.77
CA PRO A 110 -7.15 -0.33 19.02
C PRO A 110 -6.12 0.80 19.20
N GLN A 111 -5.35 0.77 20.29
CA GLN A 111 -4.32 1.78 20.58
C GLN A 111 -2.99 1.51 19.84
N ALA A 112 -2.66 0.24 19.60
CA ALA A 112 -1.42 -0.15 18.92
C ALA A 112 -1.55 -0.03 17.38
N LYS A 113 -2.76 -0.30 16.85
CA LYS A 113 -2.99 -0.35 15.39
C LYS A 113 -2.78 0.98 14.65
N TYR A 114 -3.01 2.12 15.32
CA TYR A 114 -2.83 3.46 14.74
C TYR A 114 -1.59 4.19 15.24
N ALA A 115 -0.64 3.48 15.84
CA ALA A 115 0.61 4.09 16.25
C ALA A 115 1.33 4.73 15.04
N ARG A 116 2.02 5.85 15.29
CA ARG A 116 2.85 6.52 14.27
C ARG A 116 3.95 5.59 13.77
N ASN A 117 4.57 4.85 14.69
CA ASN A 117 5.61 3.87 14.43
C ASN A 117 5.12 2.49 14.89
N PRO A 118 4.28 1.80 14.10
CA PRO A 118 3.86 0.44 14.43
C PRO A 118 5.06 -0.51 14.28
N PRO A 119 5.08 -1.67 14.97
CA PRO A 119 6.21 -2.62 14.91
C PRO A 119 6.57 -3.07 13.49
N TYR A 120 5.56 -3.22 12.61
CA TYR A 120 5.76 -3.63 11.21
C TYR A 120 6.24 -2.49 10.30
N GLY A 121 6.31 -1.25 10.78
CA GLY A 121 6.55 -0.07 9.93
C GLY A 121 7.91 -0.10 9.22
N GLU A 122 8.96 -0.55 9.91
CA GLU A 122 10.30 -0.67 9.33
C GLU A 122 10.39 -1.78 8.28
N ASP A 123 9.69 -2.89 8.49
CA ASP A 123 9.61 -3.99 7.51
C ASP A 123 8.91 -3.56 6.23
N VAL A 124 7.85 -2.73 6.34
CA VAL A 124 7.17 -2.14 5.17
C VAL A 124 8.11 -1.20 4.40
N LYS A 125 8.83 -0.32 5.09
CA LYS A 125 9.82 0.58 4.45
C LYS A 125 10.96 -0.21 3.81
N TRP A 126 11.40 -1.29 4.43
CA TRP A 126 12.38 -2.19 3.84
C TRP A 126 11.83 -2.88 2.58
N LEU A 127 10.61 -3.41 2.62
CA LEU A 127 9.98 -4.05 1.48
C LEU A 127 9.74 -3.07 0.32
N LEU A 128 9.42 -1.81 0.62
CA LEU A 128 9.33 -0.72 -0.35
C LEU A 128 10.68 -0.46 -1.03
N ARG A 129 11.80 -0.48 -0.29
CA ARG A 129 13.14 -0.37 -0.91
C ARG A 129 13.46 -1.58 -1.78
N VAL A 130 13.06 -2.78 -1.37
CA VAL A 130 13.23 -4.01 -2.17
C VAL A 130 12.41 -3.93 -3.46
N SER A 131 11.16 -3.49 -3.41
CA SER A 131 10.30 -3.37 -4.59
C SER A 131 10.84 -2.33 -5.59
N LYS A 132 11.33 -1.19 -5.11
CA LYS A 132 12.02 -0.19 -5.94
C LYS A 132 13.23 -0.76 -6.69
N LYS A 133 14.02 -1.63 -6.04
CA LYS A 133 15.17 -2.29 -6.71
C LYS A 133 14.74 -3.30 -7.78
N LEU A 134 13.57 -3.91 -7.63
CA LEU A 134 13.01 -4.86 -8.59
C LEU A 134 12.27 -4.19 -9.76
N GLY A 135 11.73 -2.98 -9.55
CA GLY A 135 11.08 -2.18 -10.57
C GLY A 135 9.65 -1.76 -10.23
N THR A 136 9.07 -0.93 -11.10
CA THR A 136 7.75 -0.30 -10.91
C THR A 136 6.62 -1.31 -10.76
N GLN A 137 6.69 -2.46 -11.45
CA GLN A 137 5.64 -3.49 -11.38
C GLN A 137 5.53 -4.10 -9.97
N TYR A 138 6.68 -4.35 -9.32
CA TYR A 138 6.72 -4.84 -7.95
C TYR A 138 6.26 -3.77 -6.95
N LEU A 139 6.59 -2.51 -7.22
CA LEU A 139 6.07 -1.39 -6.42
C LEU A 139 4.54 -1.29 -6.49
N HIS A 140 3.95 -1.36 -7.69
CA HIS A 140 2.49 -1.32 -7.85
C HIS A 140 1.80 -2.47 -7.11
N GLN A 141 2.33 -3.69 -7.25
CA GLN A 141 1.78 -4.85 -6.55
C GLN A 141 1.86 -4.68 -5.02
N LEU A 142 2.96 -4.14 -4.51
CA LEU A 142 3.09 -3.77 -3.10
C LEU A 142 2.03 -2.75 -2.68
N CYS A 143 1.80 -1.69 -3.47
CA CYS A 143 0.76 -0.68 -3.19
C CYS A 143 -0.64 -1.28 -3.11
N VAL A 144 -1.00 -2.18 -4.02
CA VAL A 144 -2.30 -2.87 -4.01
C VAL A 144 -2.45 -3.71 -2.73
N CYS A 145 -1.42 -4.45 -2.34
CA CYS A 145 -1.44 -5.25 -1.13
C CYS A 145 -1.53 -4.39 0.15
N ALA A 146 -0.82 -3.26 0.19
CA ALA A 146 -0.79 -2.36 1.32
C ALA A 146 -2.16 -1.74 1.66
N VAL A 147 -3.00 -1.46 0.67
CA VAL A 147 -4.36 -0.91 0.88
C VAL A 147 -5.21 -1.78 1.81
N ASN A 148 -5.02 -3.10 1.75
CA ASN A 148 -5.75 -4.04 2.59
C ASN A 148 -4.99 -4.38 3.88
N SER A 149 -3.65 -4.38 3.81
CA SER A 149 -2.79 -4.92 4.86
C SER A 149 -2.36 -3.89 5.91
N ILE A 150 -2.34 -2.60 5.57
CA ILE A 150 -1.81 -1.56 6.46
C ILE A 150 -2.94 -0.69 7.00
N VAL A 151 -2.93 -0.49 8.32
CA VAL A 151 -3.92 0.31 9.05
C VAL A 151 -3.33 1.59 9.64
N SER A 152 -2.01 1.67 9.82
CA SER A 152 -1.38 2.92 10.28
C SER A 152 -1.44 3.97 9.17
N PRO A 153 -2.14 5.11 9.39
CA PRO A 153 -2.24 6.15 8.36
C PRO A 153 -0.89 6.80 8.05
N PHE A 154 0.05 6.80 9.01
CA PHE A 154 1.39 7.35 8.86
C PHE A 154 2.24 6.51 7.91
N VAL A 155 2.25 5.19 8.10
CA VAL A 155 2.96 4.27 7.19
C VAL A 155 2.40 4.34 5.78
N LEU A 156 1.06 4.42 5.65
CA LEU A 156 0.41 4.60 4.34
C LEU A 156 0.81 5.91 3.67
N HIS A 157 0.88 7.00 4.44
CA HIS A 157 1.27 8.31 3.92
C HIS A 157 2.72 8.30 3.41
N ASP A 158 3.66 7.84 4.25
CA ASP A 158 5.08 7.75 3.90
C ASP A 158 5.28 6.87 2.65
N MET A 159 4.61 5.72 2.62
CA MET A 159 4.68 4.80 1.48
C MET A 159 4.12 5.42 0.20
N ALA A 160 3.00 6.15 0.26
CA ALA A 160 2.42 6.82 -0.89
C ALA A 160 3.35 7.90 -1.46
N VAL A 161 3.89 8.75 -0.58
CA VAL A 161 4.81 9.83 -0.96
C VAL A 161 6.08 9.23 -1.57
N GLU A 162 6.70 8.25 -0.93
CA GLU A 162 7.93 7.61 -1.41
C GLU A 162 7.71 6.86 -2.74
N ALA A 163 6.57 6.19 -2.91
CA ALA A 163 6.20 5.55 -4.16
C ALA A 163 6.01 6.57 -5.29
N ALA A 164 5.36 7.71 -5.02
CA ALA A 164 5.16 8.77 -6.00
C ALA A 164 6.49 9.40 -6.47
N HIS A 165 7.43 9.60 -5.55
CA HIS A 165 8.78 10.06 -5.90
C HIS A 165 9.50 9.09 -6.83
N TYR A 166 9.38 7.78 -6.56
CA TYR A 166 10.00 6.76 -7.42
C TYR A 166 9.35 6.65 -8.81
N LEU A 167 8.03 6.86 -8.91
CA LEU A 167 7.30 6.82 -10.18
C LEU A 167 7.58 8.05 -11.05
N SER A 168 8.01 9.16 -10.44
CA SER A 168 8.37 10.38 -11.16
C SER A 168 9.62 10.11 -12.03
N PRO A 169 9.60 10.40 -13.34
CA PRO A 169 10.71 10.08 -14.24
C PRO A 169 12.03 10.71 -13.77
N GLU A 170 13.03 9.85 -13.60
CA GLU A 170 14.41 10.22 -13.25
C GLU A 170 15.09 10.86 -14.48
N ASN A 171 14.75 12.12 -14.78
CA ASN A 171 15.41 12.90 -15.83
C ASN A 171 15.77 14.27 -15.26
N HIS A 172 16.92 14.33 -14.58
CA HIS A 172 17.78 15.50 -14.28
C HIS A 172 17.16 16.83 -13.80
N TYR A 173 15.85 16.89 -13.52
CA TYR A 173 15.19 17.98 -12.81
C TYR A 173 14.48 17.39 -11.59
N CYS A 174 15.29 17.28 -10.55
CA CYS A 174 14.94 16.98 -9.18
C CYS A 174 13.62 17.64 -8.73
N ASN A 175 12.80 16.87 -8.02
CA ASN A 175 11.71 17.37 -7.17
C ASN A 175 10.72 18.32 -7.86
N ASN A 176 10.14 17.95 -9.02
CA ASN A 176 8.95 18.67 -9.47
C ASN A 176 7.75 18.23 -8.60
N PRO A 177 7.26 19.08 -7.67
CA PRO A 177 6.19 18.68 -6.75
C PRO A 177 4.89 18.40 -7.51
N GLY A 178 4.72 18.98 -8.70
CA GLY A 178 3.57 18.75 -9.56
C GLY A 178 3.46 17.31 -10.06
N LEU A 179 4.57 16.68 -10.44
CA LEU A 179 4.59 15.29 -10.92
C LEU A 179 4.33 14.28 -9.79
N VAL A 180 4.92 14.52 -8.62
CA VAL A 180 4.66 13.70 -7.42
C VAL A 180 3.16 13.75 -7.06
N MET A 181 2.59 14.96 -7.05
CA MET A 181 1.16 15.16 -6.79
C MET A 181 0.28 14.51 -7.87
N GLN A 182 0.72 14.51 -9.13
CA GLN A 182 0.02 13.81 -10.20
C GLN A 182 -0.01 12.30 -9.97
N HIS A 183 1.11 11.67 -9.63
CA HIS A 183 1.15 10.23 -9.34
C HIS A 183 0.30 9.87 -8.12
N LEU A 184 0.32 10.70 -7.08
CA LEU A 184 -0.54 10.54 -5.91
C LEU A 184 -2.03 10.59 -6.26
N ARG A 185 -2.43 11.49 -7.18
CA ARG A 185 -3.82 11.71 -7.61
C ARG A 185 -4.31 10.76 -8.69
N THR A 186 -3.43 9.97 -9.30
CA THR A 186 -3.78 9.07 -10.42
C THR A 186 -3.43 7.62 -10.12
N THR A 187 -2.13 7.31 -10.07
CA THR A 187 -1.64 5.93 -9.89
C THR A 187 -1.85 5.43 -8.46
N LEU A 188 -1.63 6.28 -7.46
CA LEU A 188 -1.66 5.89 -6.04
C LEU A 188 -2.95 6.28 -5.32
N THR A 189 -3.98 6.70 -6.07
CA THR A 189 -5.27 7.13 -5.52
C THR A 189 -5.87 6.14 -4.51
N PRO A 190 -5.89 4.81 -4.75
CA PRO A 190 -6.41 3.86 -3.76
C PRO A 190 -5.66 3.89 -2.42
N LEU A 191 -4.34 4.09 -2.47
CA LEU A 191 -3.48 4.18 -1.28
C LEU A 191 -3.72 5.49 -0.53
N VAL A 192 -3.88 6.61 -1.25
CA VAL A 192 -4.18 7.92 -0.67
C VAL A 192 -5.57 7.92 -0.02
N HIS A 193 -6.59 7.38 -0.68
CA HIS A 193 -7.93 7.26 -0.09
C HIS A 193 -7.93 6.37 1.15
N LYS A 194 -7.22 5.23 1.11
CA LYS A 194 -7.06 4.38 2.30
C LYS A 194 -6.37 5.14 3.44
N CYS A 195 -5.30 5.89 3.15
CA CYS A 195 -4.60 6.72 4.12
C CYS A 195 -5.53 7.73 4.79
N GLN A 196 -6.32 8.48 4.00
CA GLN A 196 -7.31 9.45 4.49
C GLN A 196 -8.37 8.77 5.39
N GLN A 197 -8.90 7.63 4.97
CA GLN A 197 -9.84 6.84 5.77
C GLN A 197 -9.22 6.38 7.10
N MET A 198 -7.98 5.90 7.09
CA MET A 198 -7.28 5.48 8.30
C MET A 198 -6.98 6.65 9.23
N TYR A 199 -6.71 7.85 8.69
CA TYR A 199 -6.59 9.07 9.50
C TYR A 199 -7.89 9.39 10.21
N ILE A 200 -9.03 9.35 9.51
CA ILE A 200 -10.36 9.55 10.10
C ILE A 200 -10.58 8.56 11.25
N GLN A 201 -10.35 7.26 11.01
CA GLN A 201 -10.52 6.22 12.03
C GLN A 201 -9.59 6.40 13.23
N CYS A 202 -8.30 6.69 12.99
CA CYS A 202 -7.31 6.97 14.02
C CYS A 202 -7.75 8.13 14.91
N MET A 203 -8.15 9.24 14.31
CA MET A 203 -8.52 10.44 15.05
C MET A 203 -9.84 10.26 15.79
N HIS A 204 -10.83 9.56 15.24
CA HIS A 204 -12.06 9.20 15.98
C HIS A 204 -11.75 8.35 17.22
N GLN A 205 -10.91 7.32 17.07
CA GLN A 205 -10.51 6.46 18.18
C GLN A 205 -9.78 7.24 19.28
N LYS A 206 -8.84 8.11 18.90
CA LYS A 206 -8.08 8.96 19.82
C LYS A 206 -8.98 9.99 20.51
N LEU A 207 -9.92 10.58 19.78
CA LEU A 207 -10.85 11.58 20.32
C LEU A 207 -11.78 10.98 21.39
N TYR A 208 -12.18 9.71 21.26
CA TYR A 208 -13.06 9.05 22.23
C TYR A 208 -12.41 8.88 23.60
N HIS A 209 -11.11 8.62 23.65
CA HIS A 209 -10.34 8.38 24.89
C HIS A 209 -9.40 9.54 25.24
N LEU A 210 -9.65 10.74 24.68
CA LEU A 210 -8.72 11.85 24.74
C LEU A 210 -8.62 12.43 26.17
N THR A 211 -7.41 12.48 26.71
CA THR A 211 -7.09 13.20 27.94
C THR A 211 -6.31 14.48 27.65
N THR A 212 -6.17 15.36 28.64
CA THR A 212 -5.40 16.61 28.47
C THR A 212 -3.92 16.36 28.16
N ALA A 213 -3.35 15.24 28.64
CA ALA A 213 -1.97 14.86 28.32
C ALA A 213 -1.78 14.50 26.84
N ASP A 214 -2.86 14.09 26.15
CA ASP A 214 -2.82 13.67 24.75
C ASP A 214 -3.04 14.83 23.76
N TYR A 215 -3.22 16.06 24.23
CA TYR A 215 -3.62 17.19 23.36
C TYR A 215 -2.55 17.50 22.31
N GLU A 216 -1.28 17.53 22.71
CA GLU A 216 -0.18 17.79 21.78
C GLU A 216 -0.10 16.72 20.69
N ASP A 217 -0.12 15.44 21.09
CA ASP A 217 -0.14 14.30 20.18
C ASP A 217 -1.34 14.36 19.23
N PHE A 218 -2.54 14.65 19.74
CA PHE A 218 -3.73 14.76 18.90
C PHE A 218 -3.62 15.89 17.87
N VAL A 219 -3.10 17.06 18.26
CA VAL A 219 -2.85 18.18 17.36
C VAL A 219 -1.85 17.78 16.26
N ASN A 220 -0.76 17.10 16.62
CA ASN A 220 0.23 16.59 15.67
C ASN A 220 -0.37 15.58 14.66
N ILE A 221 -1.29 14.73 15.11
CA ILE A 221 -2.05 13.82 14.25
C ILE A 221 -2.94 14.62 13.27
N VAL A 222 -3.66 15.63 13.75
CA VAL A 222 -4.53 16.48 12.92
C VAL A 222 -3.73 17.22 11.85
N CYS A 223 -2.55 17.75 12.19
CA CYS A 223 -1.64 18.37 11.22
C CYS A 223 -1.15 17.36 10.17
N SER A 224 -0.77 16.15 10.60
CA SER A 224 -0.36 15.08 9.67
C SER A 224 -1.49 14.66 8.73
N ALA A 225 -2.72 14.56 9.26
CA ALA A 225 -3.91 14.25 8.47
C ALA A 225 -4.14 15.33 7.40
N ARG A 226 -4.04 16.62 7.76
CA ARG A 226 -4.20 17.73 6.79
C ARG A 226 -3.31 17.55 5.56
N ALA A 227 -2.04 17.18 5.75
CA ALA A 227 -1.12 16.94 4.63
C ALA A 227 -1.64 15.83 3.71
N ALA A 228 -2.20 14.75 4.26
CA ALA A 228 -2.80 13.66 3.47
C ALA A 228 -4.08 14.10 2.73
N PHE A 229 -4.90 14.94 3.36
CA PHE A 229 -6.14 15.45 2.75
C PHE A 229 -5.88 16.47 1.64
N GLN A 230 -4.79 17.23 1.70
CA GLN A 230 -4.41 18.18 0.63
C GLN A 230 -3.94 17.48 -0.66
N ILE A 231 -3.66 16.18 -0.59
CA ILE A 231 -3.27 15.40 -1.76
C ILE A 231 -4.41 15.37 -2.79
N THR A 232 -5.66 15.19 -2.38
CA THR A 232 -6.81 15.11 -3.31
C THR A 232 -7.56 16.44 -3.39
N PRO A 233 -8.12 16.82 -4.56
CA PRO A 233 -8.86 18.08 -4.69
C PRO A 233 -10.10 18.15 -3.77
N GLU A 234 -10.79 17.04 -3.57
CA GLU A 234 -11.93 16.90 -2.66
C GLU A 234 -11.53 16.82 -1.18
N GLY A 235 -10.28 16.48 -0.87
CA GLY A 235 -9.83 16.23 0.49
C GLY A 235 -9.86 17.49 1.36
N ASN A 236 -9.70 18.68 0.77
CA ASN A 236 -9.87 19.95 1.50
C ASN A 236 -11.28 20.13 2.07
N ALA A 237 -12.32 19.73 1.32
CA ALA A 237 -13.70 19.81 1.79
C ALA A 237 -13.96 18.76 2.88
N GLN A 238 -13.49 17.52 2.67
CA GLN A 238 -13.60 16.43 3.63
C GLN A 238 -12.93 16.77 4.97
N PHE A 239 -11.73 17.34 4.93
CA PHE A 239 -11.00 17.74 6.14
C PHE A 239 -11.74 18.84 6.91
N LYS A 240 -12.32 19.83 6.21
CA LYS A 240 -13.12 20.89 6.84
C LYS A 240 -14.38 20.33 7.52
N GLU A 241 -15.11 19.45 6.84
CA GLU A 241 -16.28 18.78 7.40
C GLU A 241 -15.90 17.97 8.65
N TRP A 242 -14.80 17.22 8.56
CA TRP A 242 -14.30 16.44 9.68
C TRP A 242 -13.87 17.32 10.88
N LEU A 243 -13.20 18.46 10.65
CA LEU A 243 -12.89 19.42 11.70
C LEU A 243 -14.16 19.95 12.41
N GLN A 244 -15.26 20.17 11.68
CA GLN A 244 -16.54 20.54 12.30
C GLN A 244 -17.13 19.40 13.14
N SER A 245 -16.90 18.14 12.76
CA SER A 245 -17.28 16.99 13.57
C SER A 245 -16.51 16.95 14.90
N ILE A 246 -15.18 17.17 14.87
CA ILE A 246 -14.38 17.27 16.10
C ILE A 246 -14.88 18.40 17.00
N ARG A 247 -15.09 19.59 16.43
CA ARG A 247 -15.53 20.77 17.19
C ARG A 247 -16.83 20.52 17.96
N ARG A 248 -17.73 19.73 17.38
CA ARG A 248 -19.01 19.34 17.99
C ARG A 248 -18.89 18.17 18.97
N SER A 249 -17.74 17.50 19.04
CA SER A 249 -17.50 16.38 19.94
C SER A 249 -17.35 16.84 21.38
N LYS A 250 -17.90 16.07 22.32
CA LYS A 250 -17.82 16.33 23.78
C LYS A 250 -16.38 16.35 24.29
N SER A 251 -15.48 15.59 23.67
CA SER A 251 -14.06 15.53 24.05
C SER A 251 -13.28 16.77 23.62
N CYS A 252 -13.77 17.53 22.64
CA CYS A 252 -13.09 18.70 22.11
C CYS A 252 -13.38 19.95 22.95
N LYS A 253 -12.55 20.19 23.96
CA LYS A 253 -12.63 21.40 24.79
C LYS A 253 -12.11 22.63 24.05
N LYS A 254 -12.44 23.81 24.57
CA LYS A 254 -12.02 25.11 24.00
C LYS A 254 -10.51 25.18 23.79
N ASP A 255 -9.72 24.76 24.79
CA ASP A 255 -8.27 24.82 24.74
C ASP A 255 -7.70 23.93 23.63
N LEU A 256 -8.20 22.69 23.50
CA LEU A 256 -7.83 21.80 22.40
C LEU A 256 -8.17 22.43 21.05
N TRP A 257 -9.37 22.97 20.90
CA TRP A 257 -9.81 23.60 19.66
C TRP A 257 -8.92 24.80 19.29
N THR A 258 -8.52 25.61 20.26
CA THR A 258 -7.59 26.72 20.05
C THR A 258 -6.21 26.21 19.60
N GLN A 259 -5.68 25.15 20.24
CA GLN A 259 -4.41 24.54 19.85
C GLN A 259 -4.44 23.98 18.42
N ILE A 260 -5.51 23.27 18.05
CA ILE A 260 -5.71 22.75 16.68
C ILE A 260 -5.66 23.90 15.66
N ASN A 261 -6.40 24.99 15.89
CA ASN A 261 -6.42 26.11 14.95
C ASN A 261 -5.07 26.82 14.87
N ALA A 262 -4.41 27.03 16.00
CA ALA A 262 -3.08 27.65 16.04
C ALA A 262 -2.06 26.81 15.25
N ALA A 263 -2.03 25.50 15.46
CA ALA A 263 -1.13 24.60 14.77
C ALA A 263 -1.42 24.53 13.26
N LEU A 264 -2.70 24.48 12.86
CA LEU A 264 -3.08 24.51 11.45
C LEU A 264 -2.70 25.84 10.77
N GLN A 265 -2.81 26.97 11.45
CA GLN A 265 -2.38 28.26 10.88
C GLN A 265 -0.86 28.35 10.75
N ALA A 266 -0.11 27.84 11.73
CA ALA A 266 1.36 27.80 11.68
C ALA A 266 1.86 26.95 10.50
N ASN A 267 1.20 25.81 10.23
CA ASN A 267 1.54 24.88 9.15
C ASN A 267 1.00 25.31 7.76
N SER A 268 0.40 26.51 7.65
CA SER A 268 -0.02 27.10 6.38
C SER A 268 0.98 28.12 5.81
N LYS A 269 2.04 28.43 6.57
CA LYS A 269 3.15 29.29 6.14
C LYS A 269 4.29 28.42 5.62
#